data_AF-A0AA36D3F3-F1
#
_entry.id   AF-A0AA36D3F3-F1
#
_cell.length_a   1.000
_cell.length_b   1.000
_cell.length_c   1.000
_cell.angle_alpha   90.00
_cell.angle_beta   90.00
_cell.angle_gamma   90.00
#
_symmetry.space_group_name_H-M   'P 1'
#
loop_
_entity.id
_entity.type
_entity.pdbx_description
1 polymer ?
#
loop_
_entity_poly.entity_id
_entity_poly.type
_entity_poly.pdbx_seq_one_letter_code
_entity_poly.pdbx_strand_id
1 'polypeptide(L)'
;MEAEPPKDAQMGVWTCMAYVVGNIVGSGVFITPGGVLEQTGSIGLSLAVWLGCGVISIMGAFAYIELATAIPDPGCDFAYSCYLGWEGVAFAFMLLRRAVGDE
;
A
#
# COMPACT_ATOMS: atom_id res chain seq x y z
N MET A 1 11.54 -5.96 -32.01
CA MET A 1 12.39 -4.81 -31.62
C MET A 1 11.77 -4.22 -30.38
N GLU A 2 12.07 -4.80 -29.22
CA GLU A 2 11.76 -4.18 -27.93
C GLU A 2 12.63 -2.93 -27.81
N ALA A 3 12.01 -1.76 -27.85
CA ALA A 3 12.71 -0.51 -27.62
C ALA A 3 13.23 -0.52 -26.17
N GLU A 4 14.54 -0.36 -25.98
CA GLU A 4 15.08 -0.13 -24.63
C GLU A 4 14.38 1.10 -24.03
N PRO A 5 13.82 0.98 -22.81
CA PRO A 5 13.15 2.10 -22.18
C PRO A 5 14.14 3.26 -21.98
N PRO A 6 13.71 4.53 -22.17
CA PRO A 6 14.58 5.68 -21.97
C PRO A 6 15.15 5.66 -20.54
N LYS A 7 16.46 5.87 -20.40
CA LYS A 7 17.19 5.85 -19.11
C LYS A 7 16.65 6.86 -18.10
N ASP A 8 15.93 7.85 -18.59
CA ASP A 8 15.25 8.95 -17.90
C ASP A 8 13.90 8.53 -17.25
N ALA A 9 13.41 7.31 -17.50
CA ALA A 9 12.23 6.77 -16.81
C ALA A 9 12.53 6.20 -15.41
N GLN A 10 13.79 6.24 -14.95
CA GLN A 10 14.18 5.73 -13.64
C GLN A 10 13.89 6.77 -12.55
N MET A 11 12.92 6.48 -11.69
CA MET A 11 12.63 7.32 -10.53
C MET A 11 13.78 7.23 -9.52
N GLY A 12 14.33 8.37 -9.12
CA GLY A 12 15.32 8.43 -8.04
C GLY A 12 14.71 8.07 -6.69
N VAL A 13 15.53 7.57 -5.76
CA VAL A 13 15.10 7.14 -4.41
C VAL A 13 14.29 8.20 -3.65
N TRP A 14 14.69 9.48 -3.75
CA TRP A 14 13.98 10.58 -3.11
C TRP A 14 12.59 10.80 -3.73
N THR A 15 12.49 10.73 -5.05
CA THR A 15 11.23 10.85 -5.78
C THR A 15 10.30 9.68 -5.44
N CYS A 16 10.82 8.45 -5.42
CA CYS A 16 10.06 7.26 -5.00
C CYS A 16 9.55 7.38 -3.57
N MET A 17 10.40 7.81 -2.63
CA MET A 17 9.99 7.97 -1.23
C MET A 17 8.91 9.04 -1.07
N ALA A 18 9.08 10.20 -1.70
CA ALA A 18 8.08 11.26 -1.68
C ALA A 18 6.75 10.81 -2.28
N TYR A 19 6.80 10.03 -3.38
CA TYR A 19 5.61 9.45 -4.00
C TYR A 19 4.88 8.48 -3.06
N VAL A 20 5.59 7.55 -2.42
CA VAL A 20 4.98 6.60 -1.48
C VAL A 20 4.36 7.33 -0.29
N VAL A 21 5.06 8.30 0.30
CA VAL A 21 4.52 9.11 1.42
C VAL A 21 3.27 9.88 0.99
N GLY A 22 3.28 10.47 -0.21
CA GLY A 22 2.12 11.18 -0.76
C GLY A 22 0.90 10.30 -1.03
N ASN A 23 1.10 9.01 -1.35
CA ASN A 23 -0.01 8.06 -1.53
C ASN A 23 -0.55 7.52 -0.19
N ILE A 24 0.27 7.45 0.85
CA ILE A 24 -0.14 6.94 2.17
C ILE A 24 -0.88 8.03 2.97
N VAL A 25 -0.43 9.27 2.91
CA VAL A 25 -1.03 10.39 3.67
C VAL A 25 -2.28 10.90 2.94
N GLY A 26 -3.45 10.39 3.33
CA GLY A 26 -4.76 10.78 2.79
C GLY A 26 -5.66 11.54 3.78
N SER A 27 -6.93 11.71 3.43
CA SER A 27 -7.96 12.39 4.24
C SER A 27 -8.24 11.72 5.59
N GLY A 28 -7.89 10.44 5.75
CA GLY A 28 -8.07 9.68 6.98
C GLY A 28 -7.42 10.32 8.21
N VAL A 29 -6.33 11.06 8.05
CA VAL A 29 -5.64 11.75 9.17
C VAL A 29 -6.55 12.76 9.89
N PHE A 30 -7.57 13.30 9.23
CA PHE A 30 -8.51 14.26 9.83
C PHE A 30 -9.68 13.59 10.54
N ILE A 31 -10.01 12.33 10.20
CA ILE A 31 -11.19 11.62 10.70
C ILE A 31 -10.80 10.65 11.82
N THR A 32 -9.70 9.91 11.64
CA THR A 32 -9.27 8.84 12.55
C THR A 32 -8.91 9.30 13.97
N PRO A 33 -8.29 10.48 14.22
CA PRO A 33 -7.88 10.86 15.58
C PRO A 33 -9.04 11.03 16.55
N GLY A 34 -10.16 11.58 16.08
CA GLY A 34 -11.38 11.76 16.90
C GLY A 34 -11.95 10.43 17.35
N GLY A 35 -12.12 9.49 16.41
CA GLY A 35 -12.64 8.14 16.72
C GLY A 35 -11.72 7.33 17.64
N VAL A 36 -10.40 7.39 17.44
CA VAL A 36 -9.45 6.68 18.30
C VAL A 36 -9.45 7.26 19.72
N LEU A 37 -9.52 8.59 19.87
CA LEU A 37 -9.56 9.22 21.19
C LEU A 37 -10.86 8.90 21.93
N GLU A 38 -12.00 8.91 21.22
CA GLU A 38 -13.31 8.60 21.80
C GLU A 38 -13.41 7.15 22.27
N GLN A 39 -12.88 6.20 21.48
CA GLN A 39 -12.86 4.78 21.86
C GLN A 39 -11.87 4.47 22.99
N THR A 40 -10.78 5.24 23.09
CA THR A 40 -9.71 4.96 24.05
C THR A 40 -9.89 5.71 25.37
N GLY A 41 -10.59 6.84 25.36
CA GLY A 41 -10.86 7.68 26.53
C GLY A 41 -9.63 8.39 27.13
N SER A 42 -8.42 8.09 26.65
CA SER A 42 -7.16 8.66 27.13
C SER A 42 -6.18 8.93 26.00
N ILE A 43 -5.52 10.09 26.07
CA ILE A 43 -4.54 10.56 25.07
C ILE A 43 -3.29 9.66 25.05
N GLY A 44 -2.87 9.14 26.20
CA GLY A 44 -1.68 8.29 26.28
C GLY A 44 -1.87 6.96 25.56
N LEU A 45 -3.05 6.36 25.71
CA LEU A 45 -3.40 5.10 25.06
C LEU A 45 -3.67 5.30 23.55
N SER A 46 -4.26 6.43 23.13
CA SER A 46 -4.50 6.70 21.71
C SER A 46 -3.20 6.85 20.92
N LEU A 47 -2.17 7.45 21.51
CA LEU A 47 -0.82 7.51 20.94
C LEU A 47 -0.16 6.11 20.87
N ALA A 48 -0.37 5.27 21.89
CA ALA A 48 0.13 3.90 21.88
C ALA A 48 -0.53 3.06 20.76
N VAL A 49 -1.81 3.25 20.49
CA VAL A 49 -2.52 2.61 19.36
C VAL A 49 -1.93 3.06 18.03
N TRP A 50 -1.67 4.36 17.86
CA TRP A 50 -1.01 4.88 16.65
C TRP A 50 0.37 4.28 16.42
N LEU A 51 1.18 4.18 17.47
CA LEU A 51 2.49 3.53 17.40
C LEU A 51 2.36 2.04 17.05
N GLY A 52 1.41 1.33 17.67
CA GLY A 52 1.13 -0.07 17.39
C GLY A 52 0.75 -0.31 15.93
N CYS A 53 -0.15 0.51 15.38
CA CYS A 53 -0.50 0.47 13.96
C CYS A 53 0.72 0.74 13.07
N GLY A 54 1.54 1.73 13.42
CA GLY A 54 2.77 2.04 12.69
C GLY A 54 3.73 0.84 12.62
N VAL A 55 3.92 0.13 13.73
CA VAL A 55 4.78 -1.08 13.76
C VAL A 55 4.20 -2.19 12.87
N ILE A 56 2.89 -2.43 12.95
CA ILE A 56 2.22 -3.44 12.10
C ILE A 56 2.35 -3.08 10.62
N SER A 57 2.18 -1.80 10.26
CA SER A 57 2.37 -1.33 8.88
C SER A 57 3.80 -1.54 8.37
N ILE A 58 4.82 -1.30 9.22
CA ILE A 58 6.23 -1.54 8.85
C ILE A 58 6.47 -3.03 8.60
N MET A 59 5.94 -3.92 9.45
CA MET A 59 6.06 -5.36 9.25
C MET A 59 5.42 -5.80 7.93
N GLY A 60 4.23 -5.27 7.60
CA GLY A 60 3.58 -5.51 6.32
C GLY A 60 4.41 -5.01 5.13
N ALA A 61 5.02 -3.83 5.26
CA ALA A 61 5.89 -3.27 4.22
C ALA A 61 7.09 -4.17 3.94
N PHE A 62 7.71 -4.77 4.97
CA PHE A 62 8.81 -5.72 4.77
C PHE A 62 8.37 -6.98 4.00
N ALA A 63 7.21 -7.55 4.35
CA ALA A 63 6.67 -8.70 3.61
C ALA A 63 6.42 -8.36 2.13
N TYR A 64 5.92 -7.14 1.86
CA TYR A 64 5.74 -6.66 0.48
C TYR A 64 7.07 -6.42 -0.25
N ILE A 65 8.12 -5.97 0.44
CA ILE A 65 9.45 -5.80 -0.15
C ILE A 65 10.02 -7.16 -0.55
N GLU A 66 9.93 -8.17 0.31
CA GLU A 66 10.38 -9.53 -0.01
C GLU A 66 9.69 -10.05 -1.27
N LEU A 67 8.36 -9.89 -1.35
CA LEU A 67 7.59 -10.32 -2.50
C LEU A 67 7.93 -9.52 -3.78
N ALA A 68 8.11 -8.20 -3.67
CA ALA A 68 8.50 -7.34 -4.78
C ALA A 68 9.90 -7.65 -5.32
N THR A 69 10.80 -8.12 -4.47
CA THR A 69 12.15 -8.55 -4.89
C THR A 69 12.16 -9.96 -5.48
N ALA A 70 11.24 -10.83 -5.05
CA ALA A 70 11.14 -12.20 -5.53
C ALA A 70 10.44 -12.31 -6.90
N ILE A 71 9.43 -11.48 -7.16
CA ILE A 71 8.62 -11.51 -8.39
C ILE A 71 8.64 -10.11 -9.02
N PRO A 72 9.63 -9.79 -9.88
CA PRO A 72 9.79 -8.47 -10.48
C PRO A 72 8.87 -8.27 -11.70
N ASP A 73 7.61 -8.65 -11.60
CA ASP A 73 6.61 -8.49 -12.66
C ASP A 73 5.77 -7.22 -12.45
N PRO A 74 5.43 -6.48 -13.52
CA PRO A 74 4.57 -5.31 -13.43
C PRO A 74 3.15 -5.73 -13.02
N GLY A 75 2.61 -5.12 -11.97
CA GLY A 75 1.22 -5.36 -11.53
C GLY A 75 1.01 -5.54 -10.02
N CYS A 76 2.09 -5.59 -9.22
CA CYS A 76 2.03 -5.71 -7.76
C CYS A 76 1.09 -6.86 -7.32
N ASP A 77 0.05 -6.57 -6.53
CA ASP A 77 -0.93 -7.55 -6.02
C ASP A 77 -1.51 -8.47 -7.11
N PHE A 78 -1.74 -7.94 -8.32
CA PHE A 78 -2.27 -8.71 -9.44
C PHE A 78 -1.23 -9.70 -9.99
N ALA A 79 0.02 -9.24 -10.15
CA ALA A 79 1.11 -10.08 -10.62
C ALA A 79 1.38 -11.24 -9.64
N TYR A 80 1.35 -10.96 -8.33
CA TYR A 80 1.53 -11.99 -7.30
C TYR A 80 0.40 -13.03 -7.31
N SER A 81 -0.85 -12.58 -7.53
CA SER A 81 -2.01 -13.48 -7.60
C SER A 81 -1.99 -14.37 -8.86
N CYS A 82 -1.55 -13.81 -10.00
CA CYS A 82 -1.35 -14.57 -11.23
C CYS A 82 -0.20 -15.59 -11.10
N TYR A 83 0.89 -15.23 -10.42
CA TYR A 83 2.01 -16.15 -10.15
C TYR A 83 1.58 -17.40 -9.37
N LEU A 84 0.58 -17.29 -8.49
CA LEU A 84 0.00 -18.40 -7.73
C LEU A 84 -1.03 -19.24 -8.52
N GLY A 85 -1.33 -18.89 -9.77
CA GLY A 85 -2.34 -19.57 -10.58
C GLY A 85 -3.79 -19.27 -10.18
N TRP A 86 -4.01 -18.19 -9.41
CA TRP A 86 -5.33 -17.75 -8.94
C TRP A 86 -5.92 -16.64 -9.80
N GLU A 87 -5.94 -16.85 -11.12
CA GLU A 87 -6.38 -15.83 -12.07
C GLU A 87 -7.83 -15.38 -11.82
N GLY A 88 -8.73 -16.30 -11.46
CA GLY A 88 -10.13 -15.96 -11.12
C GLY A 88 -10.27 -15.07 -9.87
N VAL A 89 -9.40 -15.26 -8.87
CA VAL A 89 -9.39 -14.43 -7.65
C VAL A 89 -8.82 -13.05 -7.96
N ALA A 90 -7.77 -12.98 -8.79
CA ALA A 90 -7.16 -11.73 -9.22
C ALA A 90 -8.17 -10.85 -10.00
N PHE A 91 -8.93 -11.45 -10.93
CA PHE A 91 -10.00 -10.76 -11.65
C PHE A 91 -11.13 -10.30 -10.72
N ALA A 92 -11.59 -11.15 -9.81
CA ALA A 92 -12.63 -10.78 -8.85
C ALA A 92 -12.18 -9.61 -7.94
N PHE A 93 -10.95 -9.64 -7.44
CA PHE A 93 -10.39 -8.57 -6.63
C PHE A 93 -10.26 -7.25 -7.41
N MET A 94 -9.82 -7.31 -8.67
CA MET A 94 -9.75 -6.13 -9.55
C MET A 94 -11.14 -5.53 -9.80
N LEU A 95 -12.15 -6.37 -10.07
CA LEU A 95 -13.52 -5.92 -10.28
C LEU A 95 -14.13 -5.31 -9.02
N LEU A 96 -13.88 -5.91 -7.85
CA LEU A 96 -14.36 -5.40 -6.57
C LEU A 96 -13.74 -4.04 -6.25
N ARG A 97 -12.43 -3.88 -6.43
CA ARG A 97 -11.77 -2.57 -6.26
C ARG A 97 -12.32 -1.52 -7.22
N ARG A 98 -12.71 -1.90 -8.44
CA ARG A 98 -13.34 -0.97 -9.40
C ARG A 98 -14.74 -0.56 -8.96
N ALA A 99 -15.56 -1.50 -8.49
CA ALA A 99 -16.94 -1.23 -8.07
C ALA A 99 -17.06 -0.36 -6.81
N VAL A 100 -16.04 -0.35 -5.96
CA VAL A 100 -15.98 0.49 -4.75
C VAL A 100 -15.57 1.94 -5.06
N GLY A 101 -15.01 2.21 -6.25
CA GLY A 101 -14.56 3.55 -6.65
C GLY A 101 -15.64 4.43 -7.30
N ASP A 102 -16.89 3.97 -7.34
CA ASP A 102 -18.03 4.68 -7.95
C ASP A 102 -18.83 5.54 -6.94
N GLU A 103 -18.23 5.93 -5.81
CA GLU A 103 -18.80 6.86 -4.81
C GLU A 103 -17.99 8.15 -4.65
#